data_AF-A0A430RM39-F1
#
_entry.id   AF-A0A430RM39-F1
#
_cell.length_a   1.000
_cell.length_b   1.000
_cell.length_c   1.000
_cell.angle_alpha   90.00
_cell.angle_beta   90.00
_cell.angle_gamma   90.00
#
_symmetry.space_group_name_H-M   'P 1'
#
loop_
_entity.id
_entity.type
_entity.pdbx_description
1 polymer ?
#
loop_
_entity_poly.entity_id
_entity_poly.type
_entity_poly.pdbx_seq_one_letter_code
_entity_poly.pdbx_strand_id
1 'polypeptide(L)'
;QVMPGAKKEVLGRLEANLKALPGITPLLRERGLEGALEALMEGLDFQRTDLSALGYPQNEIPARFRCRCTREKALEALVFFTPEEREEMIVKDGGAEVVCHWCGEIYRFFPEEIRTLVAEVRCPDCGTLWLYPKADGTLFWIEGDTCRCGRKVEIPSEKRAQA
;
A
#
# COMPACT_ATOMS: atom_id res chain seq x y z
N GLN A 1 22.15 -10.69 -6.08
CA GLN A 1 21.69 -12.03 -5.69
C GLN A 1 22.57 -13.05 -6.39
N VAL A 2 22.98 -14.12 -5.71
CA VAL A 2 23.72 -15.23 -6.34
C VAL A 2 22.69 -16.19 -6.93
N MET A 3 22.78 -16.44 -8.24
CA MET A 3 21.87 -17.37 -8.93
C MET A 3 22.40 -18.81 -8.83
N PRO A 4 21.52 -19.83 -8.95
CA PRO A 4 21.94 -21.23 -8.99
C PRO A 4 23.02 -21.48 -10.05
N GLY A 5 24.02 -22.30 -9.71
CA GLY A 5 25.14 -22.62 -10.60
C GLY A 5 26.29 -21.59 -10.60
N ALA A 6 26.24 -20.56 -9.75
CA ALA A 6 27.37 -19.65 -9.57
C ALA A 6 28.63 -20.39 -9.10
N LYS A 7 29.76 -20.09 -9.73
CA LYS A 7 31.06 -20.69 -9.40
C LYS A 7 31.57 -20.21 -8.03
N LYS A 8 32.28 -21.06 -7.31
CA LYS A 8 32.80 -20.73 -5.97
C LYS A 8 33.79 -19.56 -5.98
N GLU A 9 34.51 -19.38 -7.08
CA GLU A 9 35.49 -18.31 -7.24
C GLU A 9 34.80 -16.94 -7.34
N VAL A 10 33.69 -16.87 -8.06
CA VAL A 10 32.84 -15.66 -8.18
C VAL A 10 32.27 -15.29 -6.81
N LEU A 11 31.77 -16.29 -6.07
CA LEU A 11 31.30 -16.12 -4.70
C LEU A 11 32.38 -15.57 -3.78
N GLY A 12 33.56 -16.19 -3.77
CA GLY A 12 34.68 -15.75 -2.94
C GLY A 12 35.14 -14.33 -3.25
N ARG A 13 35.16 -13.94 -4.54
CA ARG A 13 35.48 -12.57 -4.95
C ARG A 13 34.42 -11.58 -4.45
N LEU A 14 33.14 -11.86 -4.66
CA LEU A 14 32.04 -10.98 -4.21
C LEU A 14 32.06 -10.80 -2.69
N GLU A 15 32.29 -11.87 -1.92
CA GLU A 15 32.42 -11.80 -0.46
C GLU A 15 33.62 -10.96 -0.02
N ALA A 16 34.77 -11.08 -0.71
CA ALA A 16 35.95 -10.27 -0.43
C ALA A 16 35.67 -8.78 -0.68
N ASN A 17 35.01 -8.44 -1.79
CA ASN A 17 34.62 -7.07 -2.11
C ASN A 17 33.68 -6.51 -1.02
N LEU A 18 32.65 -7.26 -0.62
CA LEU A 18 31.71 -6.86 0.44
C LEU A 18 32.40 -6.61 1.79
N LYS A 19 33.38 -7.44 2.18
CA LYS A 19 34.13 -7.28 3.44
C LYS A 19 35.04 -6.06 3.44
N ALA A 20 35.52 -5.63 2.28
CA ALA A 20 36.44 -4.49 2.15
C ALA A 20 35.73 -3.13 2.16
N LEU A 21 34.41 -3.08 1.98
CA LEU A 21 33.68 -1.81 1.88
C LEU A 21 33.46 -1.16 3.25
N PRO A 22 33.58 0.19 3.35
CA PRO A 22 33.30 0.94 4.57
C PRO A 22 31.79 1.04 4.91
N GLY A 23 30.93 0.31 4.19
CA GLY A 23 29.47 0.40 4.24
C GLY A 23 28.90 1.08 2.99
N ILE A 24 27.64 0.77 2.66
CA ILE A 24 27.02 1.23 1.41
C ILE A 24 26.69 2.73 1.42
N THR A 25 26.26 3.29 2.57
CA THR A 25 25.87 4.71 2.64
C THR A 25 27.03 5.68 2.43
N PRO A 26 28.22 5.51 3.07
CA PRO A 26 29.38 6.34 2.77
C PRO A 26 29.82 6.21 1.31
N LEU A 27 29.84 4.99 0.77
CA LEU A 27 30.25 4.70 -0.60
C LEU A 27 29.35 5.39 -1.64
N LEU A 28 28.02 5.34 -1.44
CA LEU A 28 27.06 6.04 -2.29
C LEU A 28 27.22 7.55 -2.22
N ARG A 29 27.55 8.12 -1.06
CA ARG A 29 27.78 9.57 -0.90
C ARG A 29 29.04 10.05 -1.61
N GLU A 30 30.10 9.25 -1.59
CA GLU A 30 31.40 9.61 -2.15
C GLU A 30 31.47 9.36 -3.67
N ARG A 31 30.98 8.20 -4.11
CA ARG A 31 31.18 7.71 -5.49
C ARG A 31 29.89 7.59 -6.31
N GLY A 32 28.74 7.92 -5.72
CA GLY A 32 27.44 7.72 -6.36
C GLY A 32 27.07 6.24 -6.54
N LEU A 33 25.97 5.98 -7.24
CA LEU A 33 25.49 4.61 -7.51
C LEU A 33 26.46 3.82 -8.39
N GLU A 34 26.99 4.44 -9.43
CA GLU A 34 27.84 3.77 -10.42
C GLU A 34 29.17 3.33 -9.80
N GLY A 35 29.87 4.24 -9.11
CA GLY A 35 31.12 3.90 -8.46
C GLY A 35 30.96 2.93 -7.30
N ALA A 36 29.80 2.94 -6.61
CA ALA A 36 29.48 1.92 -5.62
C ALA A 36 29.31 0.52 -6.23
N LEU A 37 28.64 0.43 -7.39
CA LEU A 37 28.49 -0.83 -8.13
C LEU A 37 29.81 -1.34 -8.68
N GLU A 38 30.66 -0.47 -9.24
CA GLU A 38 32.00 -0.82 -9.69
C GLU A 38 32.85 -1.42 -8.57
N ALA A 39 32.84 -0.80 -7.38
CA ALA A 39 33.57 -1.30 -6.23
C ALA A 39 33.02 -2.66 -5.73
N LEU A 40 31.69 -2.81 -5.68
CA LEU A 40 31.05 -4.08 -5.30
C LEU A 40 31.37 -5.21 -6.28
N MET A 41 31.42 -4.89 -7.57
CA MET A 41 31.57 -5.86 -8.66
C MET A 41 33.00 -5.97 -9.20
N GLU A 42 33.97 -5.39 -8.50
CA GLU A 42 35.37 -5.40 -8.90
C GLU A 42 35.86 -6.83 -9.16
N GLY A 43 36.44 -7.06 -10.34
CA GLY A 43 36.97 -8.37 -10.74
C GLY A 43 35.91 -9.41 -11.12
N LEU A 44 34.64 -9.01 -11.33
CA LEU A 44 33.54 -9.90 -11.73
C LEU A 44 33.01 -9.66 -13.17
N ASP A 45 33.71 -8.87 -13.98
CA ASP A 45 33.29 -8.50 -15.35
C ASP A 45 31.85 -7.99 -15.42
N PHE A 46 31.52 -7.05 -14.53
CA PHE A 46 30.18 -6.48 -14.47
C PHE A 46 29.92 -5.58 -15.67
N GLN A 47 28.89 -5.94 -16.42
CA GLN A 47 28.38 -5.17 -17.55
C GLN A 47 27.01 -4.59 -17.15
N ARG A 48 26.85 -3.28 -17.32
CA ARG A 48 25.55 -2.64 -17.07
C ARG A 48 24.54 -3.12 -18.09
N THR A 49 23.35 -3.45 -17.61
CA THR A 49 22.22 -3.73 -18.49
C THR A 49 21.83 -2.45 -19.23
N ASP A 50 21.59 -2.57 -20.54
CA ASP A 50 21.00 -1.50 -21.34
C ASP A 50 19.49 -1.49 -21.17
N LEU A 51 18.99 -0.48 -20.47
CA LEU A 51 17.58 -0.23 -20.19
C LEU A 51 16.93 0.65 -21.26
N SER A 52 17.68 1.19 -22.23
CA SER A 52 17.11 1.98 -23.32
C SER A 52 16.12 1.15 -24.16
N ALA A 53 16.43 -0.14 -24.36
CA ALA A 53 15.54 -1.12 -24.98
C ALA A 53 14.23 -1.35 -24.20
N LEU A 54 14.21 -1.00 -22.91
CA LEU A 54 13.04 -1.08 -22.03
C LEU A 54 12.32 0.28 -21.87
N GLY A 55 12.69 1.28 -22.68
CA GLY A 55 12.07 2.61 -22.67
C GLY A 55 12.67 3.58 -21.65
N TYR A 56 13.86 3.32 -21.13
CA TYR A 56 14.58 4.21 -20.22
C TYR A 56 15.79 4.86 -20.93
N PRO A 57 15.62 6.00 -21.63
CA PRO A 57 16.66 6.57 -22.49
C PRO A 57 17.90 7.06 -21.72
N GLN A 58 17.77 7.35 -20.42
CA GLN A 58 18.88 7.68 -19.54
C GLN A 58 19.57 6.46 -18.93
N ASN A 59 19.17 5.25 -19.32
CA ASN A 59 19.64 3.99 -18.74
C ASN A 59 19.41 3.87 -17.21
N GLU A 60 18.31 4.48 -16.73
CA GLU A 60 17.95 4.54 -15.31
C GLU A 60 16.42 4.42 -15.14
N ILE A 61 16.00 3.70 -14.09
CA ILE A 61 14.58 3.62 -13.71
C ILE A 61 14.32 4.62 -12.57
N PRO A 62 13.52 5.68 -12.78
CA PRO A 62 13.29 6.69 -11.76
C PRO A 62 12.49 6.12 -10.59
N ALA A 63 13.11 6.07 -9.41
CA ALA A 63 12.47 5.71 -8.16
C ALA A 63 11.98 6.97 -7.44
N ARG A 64 10.72 6.96 -7.00
CA ARG A 64 10.16 8.01 -6.14
C ARG A 64 9.20 7.42 -5.13
N PHE A 65 9.13 8.05 -3.95
CA PHE A 65 8.07 7.76 -3.01
C PHE A 65 6.72 8.19 -3.62
N ARG A 66 5.74 7.29 -3.65
CA ARG A 66 4.38 7.57 -4.12
C ARG A 66 3.37 6.77 -3.31
N CYS A 67 2.57 7.46 -2.50
CA CYS A 67 1.41 6.86 -1.84
C CYS A 67 0.19 6.85 -2.76
N ARG A 68 -0.73 5.90 -2.53
CA ARG A 68 -1.98 5.74 -3.31
C ARG A 68 -3.22 6.11 -2.50
N CYS A 69 -3.05 6.72 -1.33
CA CYS A 69 -4.15 7.27 -0.55
C CYS A 69 -4.75 8.45 -1.31
N THR A 70 -6.05 8.62 -1.14
CA THR A 70 -6.80 9.75 -1.67
C THR A 70 -7.83 10.15 -0.62
N ARG A 71 -8.43 11.34 -0.78
CA ARG A 71 -9.47 11.81 0.14
C ARG A 71 -10.66 10.85 0.15
N GLU A 72 -11.03 10.31 -1.00
CA GLU A 72 -12.13 9.36 -1.15
C GLU A 72 -11.86 8.07 -0.37
N LYS A 73 -10.66 7.48 -0.52
CA LYS A 73 -10.28 6.29 0.24
C LYS A 73 -10.21 6.53 1.75
N ALA A 74 -9.80 7.73 2.15
CA ALA A 74 -9.77 8.11 3.55
C ALA A 74 -11.19 8.27 4.13
N LEU A 75 -12.13 8.83 3.35
CA LEU A 75 -13.54 8.92 3.74
C LEU A 75 -14.18 7.53 3.82
N GLU A 76 -13.97 6.67 2.81
CA GLU A 76 -14.48 5.30 2.78
C GLU A 76 -13.99 4.45 3.96
N ALA A 77 -12.81 4.74 4.50
CA ALA A 77 -12.32 4.05 5.70
C ALA A 77 -13.24 4.27 6.91
N LEU A 78 -13.99 5.38 6.96
CA LEU A 78 -14.94 5.63 8.05
C LEU A 78 -16.14 4.69 8.02
N VAL A 79 -16.41 4.00 6.89
CA VAL A 79 -17.49 3.01 6.79
C VAL A 79 -17.25 1.81 7.71
N PHE A 80 -16.03 1.55 8.15
CA PHE A 80 -15.79 0.45 9.11
C PHE A 80 -16.31 0.75 10.51
N PHE A 81 -16.55 2.02 10.83
CA PHE A 81 -17.25 2.43 12.03
C PHE A 81 -18.76 2.35 11.81
N THR A 82 -19.48 1.97 12.86
CA THR A 82 -20.94 1.93 12.88
C THR A 82 -21.54 3.33 12.64
N PRO A 83 -22.81 3.43 12.19
CA PRO A 83 -23.51 4.71 12.11
C PRO A 83 -23.44 5.51 13.42
N GLU A 84 -23.57 4.82 14.55
CA GLU A 84 -23.56 5.42 15.88
C GLU A 84 -22.17 6.00 16.20
N GLU A 85 -21.10 5.24 15.97
CA GLU A 85 -19.72 5.72 16.18
C GLU A 85 -19.38 6.92 15.28
N ARG A 86 -19.87 6.94 14.03
CA ARG A 86 -19.68 8.09 13.13
C ARG A 86 -20.44 9.33 13.58
N GLU A 87 -21.66 9.18 14.07
CA GLU A 87 -22.41 10.31 14.62
C GLU A 87 -21.76 10.80 15.93
N GLU A 88 -21.17 9.91 16.74
CA GLU A 88 -20.37 10.32 17.90
C GLU A 88 -19.18 11.19 17.51
N MET A 89 -18.43 10.83 16.45
CA MET A 89 -17.33 11.66 15.91
C MET A 89 -17.84 13.06 15.52
N ILE A 90 -19.00 13.12 14.86
CA ILE A 90 -19.62 14.38 14.45
C ILE A 90 -19.99 15.25 15.65
N VAL A 91 -20.67 14.67 16.64
CA VAL A 91 -21.21 15.42 17.78
C VAL A 91 -20.11 15.86 18.74
N LYS A 92 -19.11 15.01 18.99
CA LYS A 92 -18.04 15.29 19.96
C LYS A 92 -16.93 16.14 19.36
N ASP A 93 -16.53 15.85 18.13
CA ASP A 93 -15.31 16.40 17.52
C ASP A 93 -15.60 17.30 16.31
N GLY A 94 -16.86 17.47 15.93
CA GLY A 94 -17.27 18.29 14.78
C GLY A 94 -16.93 17.67 13.43
N GLY A 95 -16.55 16.38 13.38
CA GLY A 95 -16.07 15.70 12.18
C GLY A 95 -15.12 14.56 12.50
N ALA A 96 -14.26 14.20 11.56
CA ALA A 96 -13.25 13.16 11.74
C ALA A 96 -11.92 13.53 11.06
N GLU A 97 -10.80 13.11 11.67
CA GLU A 97 -9.47 13.20 11.09
C GLU A 97 -8.95 11.79 10.77
N VAL A 98 -8.58 11.56 9.52
CA VAL A 98 -8.00 10.29 9.05
C VAL A 98 -6.56 10.53 8.63
N VAL A 99 -5.64 9.84 9.29
CA VAL A 99 -4.20 9.90 8.98
C VAL A 99 -3.80 8.65 8.19
N CYS A 100 -3.21 8.83 7.01
CA CYS A 100 -2.70 7.72 6.24
C CYS A 100 -1.49 7.10 6.95
N HIS A 101 -1.59 5.83 7.36
CA HIS A 101 -0.49 5.11 8.03
C HIS A 101 0.81 5.04 7.20
N TRP A 102 0.72 5.14 5.87
CA TRP A 102 1.88 4.98 4.99
C TRP A 102 2.63 6.28 4.70
N CYS A 103 1.92 7.37 4.39
CA CYS A 103 2.56 8.64 4.03
C CYS A 103 2.33 9.76 5.04
N GLY A 104 1.50 9.55 6.07
CA GLY A 104 1.17 10.56 7.07
C GLY A 104 0.24 11.67 6.59
N GLU A 105 -0.31 11.57 5.37
CA GLU A 105 -1.28 12.55 4.87
C GLU A 105 -2.51 12.61 5.77
N ILE A 106 -2.95 13.83 6.10
CA ILE A 106 -4.05 14.07 7.04
C ILE A 106 -5.27 14.55 6.25
N TYR A 107 -6.36 13.79 6.33
CA TYR A 107 -7.64 14.13 5.73
C TYR A 107 -8.65 14.48 6.82
N ARG A 108 -9.15 15.72 6.80
CA ARG A 108 -10.23 16.17 7.70
C ARG A 108 -11.56 16.14 6.98
N PHE A 109 -12.58 15.58 7.62
CA PHE A 109 -13.93 15.44 7.09
C PHE A 109 -14.93 16.14 7.99
N PHE A 110 -15.83 16.89 7.36
CA PHE A 110 -16.92 17.58 8.03
C PHE A 110 -18.17 16.69 8.13
N PRO A 111 -19.15 17.03 9.00
CA PRO A 111 -20.33 16.21 9.24
C PRO A 111 -21.11 15.85 7.97
N GLU A 112 -21.19 16.78 7.02
CA GLU A 112 -21.90 16.60 5.75
C GLU A 112 -21.25 15.49 4.91
N GLU A 113 -19.92 15.41 4.91
CA GLU A 113 -19.15 14.40 4.18
C GLU A 113 -19.30 13.03 4.82
N ILE A 114 -19.21 12.94 6.15
CA ILE A 114 -19.35 11.69 6.89
C ILE A 114 -20.75 11.11 6.71
N ARG A 115 -21.78 11.97 6.71
CA ARG A 115 -23.18 11.58 6.50
C ARG A 115 -23.50 11.13 5.07
N THR A 116 -22.58 11.25 4.10
CA THR A 116 -22.76 10.63 2.77
C THR A 116 -22.66 9.10 2.80
N LEU A 117 -22.09 8.52 3.85
CA LEU A 117 -21.78 7.11 3.97
C LEU A 117 -22.99 6.26 4.44
N VAL A 118 -24.11 6.29 3.68
CA VAL A 118 -25.41 5.71 4.13
C VAL A 118 -25.80 4.39 3.47
N ALA A 119 -25.16 4.02 2.36
CA ALA A 119 -25.61 2.92 1.50
C ALA A 119 -25.10 1.53 1.95
N GLU A 120 -25.14 1.20 3.23
CA GLU A 120 -24.59 -0.04 3.77
C GLU A 120 -25.62 -1.12 4.11
N VAL A 121 -25.15 -2.37 4.20
CA VAL A 121 -25.85 -3.49 4.84
C VAL A 121 -24.99 -3.98 5.98
N ARG A 122 -25.56 -4.10 7.17
CA ARG A 122 -24.87 -4.59 8.37
C ARG A 122 -25.60 -5.76 8.99
N CYS A 123 -24.85 -6.57 9.73
CA CYS A 123 -25.42 -7.58 10.61
C CYS A 123 -26.29 -6.92 11.68
N PRO A 124 -27.56 -7.32 11.84
CA PRO A 124 -28.43 -6.75 12.88
C PRO A 124 -28.00 -7.13 14.30
N ASP A 125 -27.22 -8.21 14.48
CA ASP A 125 -26.85 -8.69 15.81
C ASP A 125 -25.55 -8.07 16.33
N CYS A 126 -24.61 -7.72 15.43
CA CYS A 126 -23.29 -7.26 15.83
C CYS A 126 -22.75 -6.05 15.05
N GLY A 127 -23.53 -5.46 14.14
CA GLY A 127 -23.14 -4.25 13.39
C GLY A 127 -22.03 -4.46 12.36
N THR A 128 -21.56 -5.69 12.15
CA THR A 128 -20.52 -5.99 11.15
C THR A 128 -21.00 -5.58 9.76
N LEU A 129 -20.17 -4.83 9.03
CA LEU A 129 -20.43 -4.44 7.64
C LEU A 129 -20.45 -5.66 6.72
N TRP A 130 -21.57 -5.88 6.05
CA TRP A 130 -21.76 -6.98 5.10
C TRP A 130 -21.67 -6.53 3.64
N LEU A 131 -22.12 -5.32 3.34
CA LEU A 131 -22.06 -4.76 2.00
C LEU A 131 -21.94 -3.23 2.06
N TYR A 132 -21.09 -2.67 1.20
CA TYR A 132 -20.99 -1.24 0.98
C TYR A 132 -20.58 -0.95 -0.47
N PRO A 133 -21.34 -0.14 -1.22
CA PRO A 133 -20.95 0.35 -2.52
C PRO A 133 -19.95 1.49 -2.40
N LYS A 134 -18.83 1.36 -3.11
CA LYS A 134 -17.77 2.36 -3.13
C LYS A 134 -18.05 3.45 -4.16
N ALA A 135 -17.37 4.58 -4.01
CA ALA A 135 -17.53 5.71 -4.91
C ALA A 135 -17.04 5.41 -6.35
N ASP A 136 -16.13 4.44 -6.52
CA ASP A 136 -15.63 4.00 -7.82
C ASP A 136 -16.55 3.02 -8.56
N GLY A 137 -17.74 2.75 -8.01
CA GLY A 137 -18.71 1.81 -8.56
C GLY A 137 -18.39 0.35 -8.26
N THR A 138 -17.36 0.05 -7.47
CA THR A 138 -17.09 -1.30 -6.97
C THR A 138 -17.80 -1.57 -5.65
N LEU A 139 -17.89 -2.84 -5.26
CA LEU A 139 -18.51 -3.25 -4.00
C LEU A 139 -17.50 -3.81 -3.03
N PHE A 140 -17.66 -3.44 -1.78
CA PHE A 140 -17.22 -4.25 -0.66
C PHE A 140 -18.34 -5.21 -0.25
N TRP A 141 -18.02 -6.49 -0.07
CA TRP A 141 -18.88 -7.44 0.61
C TRP A 141 -18.06 -8.35 1.52
N ILE A 142 -18.70 -8.85 2.58
CA ILE A 142 -18.07 -9.82 3.49
C ILE A 142 -17.84 -11.16 2.77
N GLU A 143 -16.63 -11.72 2.89
CA GLU A 143 -16.31 -13.04 2.37
C GLU A 143 -16.89 -14.13 3.29
N GLY A 144 -17.68 -15.05 2.73
CA GLY A 144 -18.32 -16.14 3.46
C GLY A 144 -19.83 -15.97 3.67
N ASP A 145 -20.47 -17.02 4.16
CA ASP A 145 -21.92 -17.06 4.41
C ASP A 145 -22.29 -16.83 5.88
N THR A 146 -21.28 -16.65 6.75
CA THR A 146 -21.44 -16.55 8.20
C THR A 146 -20.72 -15.31 8.72
N CYS A 147 -21.45 -14.47 9.44
CA CYS A 147 -20.96 -13.27 10.08
C CYS A 147 -20.12 -13.63 11.33
N ARG A 148 -19.31 -12.68 11.81
CA ARG A 148 -18.48 -12.83 13.01
C ARG A 148 -19.23 -13.30 14.25
N CYS A 149 -20.51 -12.94 14.39
CA CYS A 149 -21.36 -13.38 15.51
C CYS A 149 -21.96 -14.79 15.33
N GLY A 150 -21.69 -15.49 14.22
CA GLY A 150 -22.28 -16.78 13.88
C GLY A 150 -23.61 -16.70 13.11
N ARG A 151 -24.16 -15.49 12.90
CA ARG A 151 -25.37 -15.29 12.08
C ARG A 151 -25.07 -15.54 10.61
N LYS A 152 -25.98 -16.20 9.89
CA LYS A 152 -25.92 -16.29 8.44
C LYS A 152 -25.99 -14.89 7.80
N VAL A 153 -25.13 -14.64 6.82
CA VAL A 153 -25.09 -13.38 6.06
C VAL A 153 -26.27 -13.35 5.09
N GLU A 154 -27.12 -12.34 5.25
CA GLU A 154 -28.32 -12.12 4.43
C GLU A 154 -28.24 -10.73 3.79
N ILE A 155 -27.88 -10.70 2.50
CA ILE A 155 -27.76 -9.46 1.72
C ILE A 155 -28.93 -9.42 0.74
N PRO A 156 -29.82 -8.41 0.79
CA PRO A 156 -30.94 -8.28 -0.14
C PRO A 156 -30.46 -8.28 -1.61
N SER A 157 -31.16 -9.03 -2.47
CA SER A 157 -30.80 -9.18 -3.89
C SER A 157 -30.78 -7.85 -4.65
N GLU A 158 -31.68 -6.93 -4.32
CA GLU A 158 -31.75 -5.57 -4.89
C GLU A 158 -30.48 -4.77 -4.62
N LYS A 159 -29.88 -4.94 -3.44
CA LYS A 159 -28.62 -4.31 -3.04
C LYS A 159 -27.37 -5.01 -3.58
N ARG A 160 -27.53 -6.21 -4.17
CA ARG A 160 -26.47 -6.87 -4.96
C ARG A 160 -26.47 -6.46 -6.44
N ALA A 161 -27.56 -5.88 -6.94
CA ALA A 161 -27.72 -5.51 -8.34
C ALA A 161 -27.51 -4.01 -8.64
N GLN A 162 -27.67 -3.14 -7.64
CA GLN A 162 -27.37 -1.69 -7.71
C GLN A 162 -25.88 -1.39 -7.50
N ALA A 163 -25.05 -2.38 -7.72
CA ALA A 163 -23.83 -2.63 -7.00
C ALA A 163 -22.88 -3.33 -7.97
#